data_AF-A0A2G6GCP7-F1
#
_entry.id   AF-A0A2G6GCP7-F1
#
_cell.length_a   1.000
_cell.length_b   1.000
_cell.length_c   1.000
_cell.angle_alpha   90.00
_cell.angle_beta   90.00
_cell.angle_gamma   90.00
#
_symmetry.space_group_name_H-M   'P 1'
#
loop_
_entity.id
_entity.type
_entity.pdbx_description
1 polymer ?
#
loop_
_entity_poly.entity_id
_entity_poly.type
_entity_poly.pdbx_seq_one_letter_code
_entity_poly.pdbx_strand_id
1 'polypeptide(L)'
;MKKIFISLVYILFLPLSSYAQEEKEFNATYESYQNNVKKYCDTKDRPWAKKNALIPIPQYPALDTDAINNQIEKTKNLNNVSNEEKRRLQEQLAQDRIAHFNGLKVVEVARNQYRAAMNNVFGCAVVDGRLQILDTLKKKIESQTQGRNSEINKKLDAEKDRLERQRDKLQCNTSRNKQIPMSRQLVNSASRQYCHYRYWLAYVDENFQENKHKLDTLESTVGNQNPDTSKVHPRTIEGWRKSFIQQSNSLEKEINRADQTLPRAIQAFQDMQYSYPIHLMLVIIYDDFIRLRNNLSVYMNASSQLYQKAYNAQDKNER
;
A
#
# COMPACT_ATOMS: atom_id res chain seq x y z
N MET A 1 -0.87 1.07 32.58
CA MET A 1 0.05 1.33 31.45
C MET A 1 0.95 0.16 31.02
N LYS A 2 0.98 -1.01 31.70
CA LYS A 2 1.87 -2.15 31.36
C LYS A 2 1.30 -3.25 30.43
N LYS A 3 -0.01 -3.25 30.10
CA LYS A 3 -0.63 -4.34 29.31
C LYS A 3 -0.78 -4.08 27.79
N ILE A 4 -0.54 -2.85 27.32
CA ILE A 4 -0.69 -2.49 25.88
C ILE A 4 0.60 -2.77 25.09
N PHE A 5 1.76 -2.76 25.74
CA PHE A 5 3.05 -3.02 25.08
C PHE A 5 3.28 -4.49 24.72
N ILE A 6 2.68 -5.43 25.46
CA ILE A 6 2.94 -6.87 25.27
C ILE A 6 2.18 -7.44 24.05
N SER A 7 1.02 -6.87 23.69
CA SER A 7 0.27 -7.30 22.50
C SER A 7 0.83 -6.77 21.17
N LEU A 8 1.69 -5.75 21.20
CA LEU A 8 2.34 -5.20 19.99
C LEU A 8 3.62 -5.96 19.62
N VAL A 9 4.35 -6.48 20.61
CA VAL A 9 5.58 -7.27 20.39
C VAL A 9 5.29 -8.64 19.80
N TYR A 10 4.15 -9.27 20.14
CA TYR A 10 3.78 -10.58 19.58
C TYR A 10 3.36 -10.55 18.10
N ILE A 11 3.01 -9.39 17.55
CA ILE A 11 2.67 -9.25 16.13
C ILE A 11 3.94 -9.05 15.28
N LEU A 12 5.04 -8.62 15.90
CA LEU A 12 6.36 -8.41 15.26
C LEU A 12 7.18 -9.71 15.12
N PHE A 13 6.83 -10.77 15.86
CA PHE A 13 7.56 -12.04 15.87
C PHE A 13 6.70 -13.22 15.37
N LEU A 14 5.75 -12.98 14.47
CA LEU A 14 5.42 -14.03 13.51
C LEU A 14 6.47 -13.95 12.40
N PRO A 15 7.51 -14.79 12.40
CA PRO A 15 8.41 -14.85 11.28
C PRO A 15 7.57 -15.02 10.01
N LEU A 16 7.68 -14.08 9.07
CA LEU A 16 7.18 -14.31 7.71
C LEU A 16 7.87 -15.54 7.07
N SER A 17 8.97 -16.04 7.65
CA SER A 17 9.55 -17.34 7.30
C SER A 17 8.70 -18.55 7.71
N SER A 18 7.71 -18.40 8.60
CA SER A 18 6.74 -19.49 8.88
C SER A 18 5.78 -19.78 7.72
N TYR A 19 5.71 -18.90 6.71
CA TYR A 19 5.02 -19.20 5.44
C TYR A 19 5.90 -19.97 4.46
N ALA A 20 7.23 -19.82 4.55
CA ALA A 20 8.19 -20.51 3.69
C ALA A 20 8.47 -21.95 4.15
N GLN A 21 8.20 -22.27 5.43
CA GLN A 21 8.63 -23.54 6.03
C GLN A 21 7.65 -24.71 5.86
N GLU A 22 6.46 -24.48 5.28
CA GLU A 22 5.46 -25.51 4.95
C GLU A 22 5.28 -25.72 3.43
N GLU A 23 6.30 -25.46 2.61
CA GLU A 23 6.32 -25.77 1.16
C GLU A 23 6.46 -27.28 0.84
N LYS A 24 5.98 -28.18 1.70
CA LYS A 24 6.32 -29.62 1.58
C LYS A 24 5.61 -30.39 0.47
N GLU A 25 4.56 -29.85 -0.16
CA GLU A 25 3.86 -30.49 -1.28
C GLU A 25 3.28 -29.44 -2.22
N PHE A 26 4.14 -28.81 -3.02
CA PHE A 26 3.70 -27.98 -4.14
C PHE A 26 3.91 -28.77 -5.43
N ASN A 27 2.82 -29.08 -6.15
CA ASN A 27 2.90 -29.71 -7.47
C ASN A 27 2.72 -28.62 -8.53
N ALA A 28 3.25 -28.81 -9.74
CA ALA A 28 3.11 -27.85 -10.84
C ALA A 28 1.68 -27.69 -11.42
N THR A 29 0.62 -27.99 -10.65
CA THR A 29 -0.79 -27.82 -11.06
C THR A 29 -1.43 -26.58 -10.45
N TYR A 30 -2.31 -25.93 -11.22
CA TYR A 30 -3.04 -24.75 -10.74
C TYR A 30 -3.98 -25.09 -9.58
N GLU A 31 -4.51 -26.31 -9.55
CA GLU A 31 -5.35 -26.79 -8.45
C GLU A 31 -4.56 -26.92 -7.14
N SER A 32 -3.31 -27.41 -7.20
CA SER A 32 -2.41 -27.44 -6.02
C SER A 32 -2.21 -26.04 -5.44
N TYR A 33 -1.96 -25.05 -6.30
CA TYR A 33 -1.92 -23.64 -5.91
C TYR A 33 -3.20 -23.18 -5.21
N GLN A 34 -4.37 -23.40 -5.83
CA GLN A 34 -5.65 -22.96 -5.26
C GLN A 34 -5.94 -23.63 -3.92
N ASN A 35 -5.64 -24.92 -3.79
CA ASN A 35 -5.82 -25.67 -2.55
C ASN A 35 -4.89 -25.17 -1.45
N ASN A 36 -3.62 -24.91 -1.75
CA ASN A 36 -2.67 -24.35 -0.80
C ASN A 36 -3.07 -22.95 -0.35
N VAL A 37 -3.47 -22.08 -1.26
CA VAL A 37 -4.01 -20.75 -0.92
C VAL A 37 -5.23 -20.86 0.00
N LYS A 38 -6.18 -21.74 -0.33
CA LYS A 38 -7.39 -21.96 0.48
C LYS A 38 -7.04 -22.45 1.89
N LYS A 39 -6.10 -23.40 1.99
CA LYS A 39 -5.68 -24.05 3.23
C LYS A 39 -4.85 -23.12 4.12
N TYR A 40 -3.95 -22.33 3.56
CA TYR A 40 -2.96 -21.58 4.32
C TYR A 40 -3.25 -20.07 4.38
N CYS A 41 -3.69 -19.47 3.28
CA CYS A 41 -3.95 -18.03 3.21
C CYS A 41 -5.37 -17.65 3.64
N ASP A 42 -6.36 -18.45 3.25
CA ASP A 42 -7.79 -18.12 3.43
C ASP A 42 -8.46 -18.88 4.60
N THR A 43 -7.71 -19.71 5.34
CA THR A 43 -8.31 -20.45 6.45
C THR A 43 -8.75 -19.52 7.58
N LYS A 44 -9.97 -19.74 8.08
CA LYS A 44 -10.64 -18.89 9.09
C LYS A 44 -9.87 -18.81 10.40
N ASP A 45 -9.00 -19.78 10.67
CA ASP A 45 -8.20 -19.88 11.89
C ASP A 45 -7.03 -18.88 11.89
N ARG A 46 -6.67 -18.31 10.74
CA ARG A 46 -5.61 -17.30 10.67
C ARG A 46 -6.13 -15.91 11.08
N PRO A 47 -5.32 -15.12 11.82
CA PRO A 47 -5.69 -13.77 12.24
C PRO A 47 -6.11 -12.82 11.11
N TRP A 48 -5.65 -13.08 9.89
CA TRP A 48 -5.87 -12.25 8.69
C TRP A 48 -7.03 -12.70 7.78
N ALA A 49 -7.60 -13.89 7.98
CA ALA A 49 -8.65 -14.44 7.10
C ALA A 49 -10.08 -13.94 7.42
N LYS A 50 -10.25 -13.13 8.48
CA LYS A 50 -11.54 -12.51 8.81
C LYS A 50 -11.90 -11.45 7.76
N LYS A 51 -13.20 -11.21 7.51
CA LYS A 51 -13.84 -10.34 6.47
C LYS A 51 -13.43 -8.83 6.46
N ASN A 52 -12.25 -8.48 6.92
CA ASN A 52 -11.77 -7.12 7.11
C ASN A 52 -10.64 -6.75 6.13
N ALA A 53 -10.55 -7.43 4.98
CA ALA A 53 -9.59 -7.06 3.96
C ALA A 53 -9.93 -5.66 3.44
N LEU A 54 -8.94 -4.76 3.47
CA LEU A 54 -9.11 -3.36 3.02
C LEU A 54 -9.49 -3.29 1.54
N ILE A 55 -8.99 -4.25 0.75
CA ILE A 55 -9.35 -4.44 -0.65
C ILE A 55 -9.54 -5.93 -0.97
N PRO A 56 -10.28 -6.27 -2.03
CA PRO A 56 -10.34 -7.64 -2.55
C PRO A 56 -8.97 -8.16 -2.96
N ILE A 57 -8.80 -9.49 -2.88
CA ILE A 57 -7.57 -10.15 -3.32
C ILE A 57 -7.62 -10.33 -4.84
N PRO A 58 -6.56 -9.93 -5.56
CA PRO A 58 -6.42 -10.22 -6.97
C PRO A 58 -6.42 -11.74 -7.19
N GLN A 59 -7.17 -12.19 -8.19
CA GLN A 59 -7.01 -13.55 -8.67
C GLN A 59 -5.76 -13.60 -9.55
N TYR A 60 -4.91 -14.59 -9.30
CA TYR A 60 -3.77 -14.89 -10.14
C TYR A 60 -4.12 -16.03 -11.11
N PRO A 61 -3.75 -15.90 -12.40
CA PRO A 61 -4.20 -16.80 -13.45
C PRO A 61 -3.42 -18.12 -13.42
N ALA A 62 -3.99 -19.14 -14.06
CA ALA A 62 -3.26 -20.35 -14.43
C ALA A 62 -2.18 -20.02 -15.47
N LEU A 63 -1.15 -20.87 -15.57
CA LEU A 63 -0.11 -20.77 -16.60
C LEU A 63 -0.62 -21.29 -17.95
N ASP A 64 -1.48 -20.47 -18.55
CA ASP A 64 -2.16 -20.64 -19.83
C ASP A 64 -2.22 -19.28 -20.54
N THR A 65 -2.07 -19.27 -21.87
CA THR A 65 -1.98 -18.04 -22.66
C THR A 65 -3.26 -17.21 -22.57
N ASP A 66 -4.43 -17.86 -22.68
CA ASP A 66 -5.71 -17.15 -22.64
C ASP A 66 -5.98 -16.60 -21.25
N ALA A 67 -5.70 -17.36 -20.19
CA ALA A 67 -5.83 -16.92 -18.80
C ALA A 67 -4.93 -15.71 -18.50
N ILE A 68 -3.68 -15.73 -18.97
CA ILE A 68 -2.72 -14.63 -18.77
C ILE A 68 -3.16 -13.39 -19.56
N ASN A 69 -3.54 -13.53 -20.84
CA ASN A 69 -3.99 -12.40 -21.65
C ASN A 69 -5.27 -11.78 -21.10
N ASN A 70 -6.23 -12.61 -20.66
CA ASN A 70 -7.42 -12.14 -19.96
C ASN A 70 -7.04 -11.42 -18.66
N GLN A 71 -6.03 -11.89 -17.93
CA GLN A 71 -5.56 -11.25 -16.72
C GLN A 71 -4.90 -9.89 -16.98
N ILE A 72 -4.14 -9.75 -18.08
CA ILE A 72 -3.58 -8.47 -18.50
C ILE A 72 -4.69 -7.44 -18.67
N GLU A 73 -5.74 -7.77 -19.42
CA GLU A 73 -6.85 -6.85 -19.67
C GLU A 73 -7.66 -6.54 -18.40
N LYS A 74 -7.89 -7.54 -17.55
CA LYS A 74 -8.49 -7.31 -16.22
C LYS A 74 -7.65 -6.37 -15.36
N THR A 75 -6.33 -6.51 -15.39
CA THR A 75 -5.41 -5.72 -14.56
C THR A 75 -5.31 -4.28 -15.06
N LYS A 76 -5.30 -4.06 -16.38
CA LYS A 76 -5.38 -2.71 -16.98
C LYS A 76 -6.66 -1.97 -16.57
N ASN A 77 -7.76 -2.70 -16.39
CA ASN A 77 -9.09 -2.15 -16.15
C ASN A 77 -9.60 -2.37 -14.72
N LEU A 78 -8.70 -2.40 -13.72
CA LEU A 78 -9.11 -2.58 -12.32
C LEU A 78 -10.08 -1.47 -11.89
N ASN A 79 -11.23 -1.88 -11.35
CA ASN A 79 -12.29 -0.93 -10.97
C ASN A 79 -12.05 -0.22 -9.63
N ASN A 80 -11.22 -0.81 -8.76
CA ASN A 80 -11.00 -0.37 -7.38
C ASN A 80 -9.59 0.23 -7.20
N VAL A 81 -9.13 1.04 -8.16
CA VAL A 81 -7.86 1.75 -8.09
C VAL A 81 -8.02 3.14 -8.70
N SER A 82 -7.22 4.10 -8.24
CA SER A 82 -7.26 5.47 -8.75
C SER A 82 -7.00 5.54 -10.27
N ASN A 83 -7.55 6.56 -10.94
CA ASN A 83 -7.32 6.77 -12.39
C ASN A 83 -5.83 6.86 -12.76
N GLU A 84 -5.02 7.44 -11.88
CA GLU A 84 -3.56 7.51 -12.08
C GLU A 84 -2.94 6.12 -12.08
N GLU A 85 -3.36 5.27 -11.15
CA GLU A 85 -2.90 3.89 -11.09
C GLU A 85 -3.38 3.07 -12.29
N LYS A 86 -4.61 3.31 -12.79
CA LYS A 86 -5.10 2.67 -14.03
C LYS A 86 -4.21 3.05 -15.22
N ARG A 87 -3.90 4.33 -15.37
CA ARG A 87 -3.00 4.81 -16.44
C ARG A 87 -1.62 4.17 -16.34
N ARG A 88 -1.04 4.14 -15.13
CA ARG A 88 0.23 3.46 -14.86
C ARG A 88 0.17 1.98 -15.27
N LEU A 89 -0.91 1.28 -14.95
CA LEU A 89 -1.09 -0.13 -15.31
C LEU A 89 -1.26 -0.33 -16.82
N GLN A 90 -1.98 0.56 -17.51
CA GLN A 90 -2.12 0.53 -18.97
C GLN A 90 -0.76 0.66 -19.67
N GLU A 91 0.08 1.60 -19.22
CA GLU A 91 1.45 1.77 -19.73
C GLU A 91 2.33 0.57 -19.38
N GLN A 92 2.24 0.07 -18.14
CA GLN A 92 3.13 -0.99 -17.67
C GLN A 92 2.82 -2.36 -18.26
N LEU A 93 1.55 -2.60 -18.59
CA LEU A 93 1.05 -3.82 -19.19
C LEU A 93 0.77 -3.66 -20.70
N ALA A 94 1.29 -2.59 -21.30
CA ALA A 94 1.31 -2.45 -22.75
C ALA A 94 2.04 -3.66 -23.36
N GLN A 95 1.49 -4.17 -24.47
CA GLN A 95 1.95 -5.44 -25.05
C GLN A 95 3.42 -5.38 -25.48
N ASP A 96 3.82 -4.28 -26.10
CA ASP A 96 5.21 -3.99 -26.47
C ASP A 96 6.13 -4.05 -25.25
N ARG A 97 5.74 -3.44 -24.13
CA ARG A 97 6.54 -3.41 -22.90
C ARG A 97 6.68 -4.79 -22.27
N ILE A 98 5.61 -5.58 -22.25
CA ILE A 98 5.63 -6.97 -21.77
C ILE A 98 6.52 -7.81 -22.67
N ALA A 99 6.42 -7.65 -23.99
CA ALA A 99 7.19 -8.42 -24.97
C ALA A 99 8.72 -8.23 -24.81
N HIS A 100 9.15 -7.03 -24.42
CA HIS A 100 10.57 -6.69 -24.19
C HIS A 100 11.04 -6.88 -22.74
N PHE A 101 10.23 -7.49 -21.88
CA PHE A 101 10.63 -7.75 -20.50
C PHE A 101 11.71 -8.84 -20.45
N ASN A 102 12.84 -8.54 -19.79
CA ASN A 102 14.01 -9.42 -19.72
C ASN A 102 13.89 -10.58 -18.70
N GLY A 103 12.78 -10.71 -17.99
CA GLY A 103 12.49 -11.83 -17.08
C GLY A 103 11.32 -12.67 -17.56
N LEU A 104 10.69 -13.43 -16.64
CA LEU A 104 9.45 -14.12 -16.93
C LEU A 104 8.30 -13.10 -17.08
N LYS A 105 7.70 -13.04 -18.27
CA LYS A 105 6.61 -12.11 -18.60
C LYS A 105 5.38 -12.40 -17.75
N VAL A 106 5.06 -13.67 -17.51
CA VAL A 106 3.93 -14.04 -16.63
C VAL A 106 4.12 -13.48 -15.22
N VAL A 107 5.37 -13.50 -14.72
CA VAL A 107 5.72 -12.94 -13.41
C VAL A 107 5.59 -11.43 -13.43
N GLU A 108 6.02 -10.73 -14.49
CA GLU A 108 5.86 -9.26 -14.57
C GLU A 108 4.38 -8.84 -14.58
N VAL A 109 3.49 -9.60 -15.23
CA VAL A 109 2.04 -9.33 -15.18
C VAL A 109 1.51 -9.46 -13.75
N ALA A 110 1.76 -10.60 -13.10
CA ALA A 110 1.32 -10.85 -11.73
C ALA A 110 1.94 -9.87 -10.73
N ARG A 111 3.20 -9.50 -10.92
CA ARG A 111 3.92 -8.49 -10.12
C ARG A 111 3.27 -7.13 -10.21
N ASN A 112 2.88 -6.68 -11.40
CA ASN A 112 2.22 -5.38 -11.56
C ASN A 112 0.84 -5.38 -10.90
N GLN A 113 0.09 -6.48 -11.01
CA GLN A 113 -1.18 -6.66 -10.31
C GLN A 113 -0.99 -6.64 -8.77
N TYR A 114 -0.01 -7.41 -8.25
CA TYR A 114 0.32 -7.46 -6.83
C TYR A 114 0.72 -6.08 -6.30
N ARG A 115 1.58 -5.36 -7.03
CA ARG A 115 2.03 -4.01 -6.65
C ARG A 115 0.87 -3.02 -6.62
N ALA A 116 -0.04 -3.07 -7.59
CA ALA A 116 -1.22 -2.21 -7.59
C ALA A 116 -2.13 -2.50 -6.38
N ALA A 117 -2.37 -3.77 -6.09
CA ALA A 117 -3.14 -4.18 -4.92
C ALA A 117 -2.48 -3.70 -3.62
N MET A 118 -1.18 -3.93 -3.44
CA MET A 118 -0.43 -3.51 -2.26
C MET A 118 -0.39 -1.99 -2.11
N ASN A 119 -0.11 -1.25 -3.19
CA ASN A 119 -0.11 0.21 -3.18
C ASN A 119 -1.48 0.75 -2.73
N ASN A 120 -2.57 0.13 -3.19
CA ASN A 120 -3.91 0.56 -2.78
C ASN A 120 -4.21 0.19 -1.31
N VAL A 121 -3.82 -1.01 -0.84
CA VAL A 121 -3.91 -1.40 0.58
C VAL A 121 -3.22 -0.35 1.47
N PHE A 122 -1.97 -0.04 1.16
CA PHE A 122 -1.16 0.90 1.95
C PHE A 122 -1.68 2.34 1.81
N GLY A 123 -2.03 2.77 0.59
CA GLY A 123 -2.60 4.10 0.34
C GLY A 123 -3.86 4.35 1.16
N CYS A 124 -4.79 3.39 1.15
CA CYS A 124 -6.00 3.46 1.94
C CYS A 124 -5.70 3.43 3.44
N ALA A 125 -4.84 2.52 3.91
CA ALA A 125 -4.46 2.46 5.32
C ALA A 125 -3.82 3.76 5.82
N VAL A 126 -3.00 4.43 4.99
CA VAL A 126 -2.36 5.71 5.34
C VAL A 126 -3.40 6.80 5.55
N VAL A 127 -4.27 7.01 4.57
CA VAL A 127 -5.31 8.05 4.65
C VAL A 127 -6.24 7.77 5.83
N ASP A 128 -6.63 6.52 5.99
CA ASP A 128 -7.54 6.09 7.03
C ASP A 128 -6.94 6.17 8.43
N GLY A 129 -5.66 5.81 8.58
CA GLY A 129 -4.92 5.98 9.82
C GLY A 129 -4.82 7.45 10.23
N ARG A 130 -4.56 8.34 9.27
CA ARG A 130 -4.53 9.79 9.50
C ARG A 130 -5.89 10.35 9.91
N LEU A 131 -6.97 9.89 9.29
CA LEU A 131 -8.34 10.26 9.68
C LEU A 131 -8.67 9.82 11.12
N GLN A 132 -8.29 8.59 11.52
CA GLN A 132 -8.47 8.12 12.90
C GLN A 132 -7.68 8.96 13.92
N ILE A 133 -6.45 9.34 13.57
CA ILE A 133 -5.61 10.21 14.39
C ILE A 133 -6.26 11.60 14.53
N LEU A 134 -6.74 12.18 13.43
CA LEU A 134 -7.42 13.48 13.42
C LEU A 134 -8.66 13.48 14.30
N ASP A 135 -9.53 12.48 14.16
CA ASP A 135 -10.73 12.35 14.98
C ASP A 135 -10.38 12.24 16.48
N THR A 136 -9.29 11.54 16.81
CA THR A 136 -8.79 11.42 18.19
C THR A 136 -8.23 12.75 18.71
N LEU A 137 -7.46 13.45 17.87
CA LEU A 137 -6.85 14.74 18.21
C LEU A 137 -7.91 15.82 18.42
N LYS A 138 -8.90 15.90 17.52
CA LYS A 138 -10.04 16.83 17.60
C LYS A 138 -10.81 16.64 18.91
N LYS A 139 -11.18 15.40 19.25
CA LYS A 139 -11.85 15.08 20.53
C LYS A 139 -11.05 15.53 21.75
N LYS A 140 -9.72 15.36 21.74
CA LYS A 140 -8.86 15.82 22.82
C LYS A 140 -8.86 17.35 22.94
N ILE A 141 -8.72 18.06 21.83
CA ILE A 141 -8.71 19.53 21.80
C ILE A 141 -10.06 20.09 22.25
N GLU A 142 -11.17 19.56 21.75
CA GLU A 142 -12.52 19.96 22.14
C GLU A 142 -12.76 19.77 23.64
N SER A 143 -12.28 18.66 24.21
CA SER A 143 -12.37 18.39 25.65
C SER A 143 -11.58 19.40 26.50
N GLN A 144 -10.44 19.88 25.98
CA GLN A 144 -9.59 20.84 26.68
C GLN A 144 -10.06 22.29 26.50
N THR A 145 -10.72 22.60 25.38
CA THR A 145 -11.18 23.95 25.02
C THR A 145 -12.63 24.22 25.45
N GLN A 146 -13.28 23.27 26.14
CA GLN A 146 -14.70 23.33 26.52
C GLN A 146 -15.62 23.69 25.35
N GLY A 147 -15.31 23.17 24.15
CA GLY A 147 -16.10 23.43 22.94
C GLY A 147 -15.97 24.85 22.36
N ARG A 148 -15.05 25.69 22.84
CA ARG A 148 -14.77 26.98 22.19
C ARG A 148 -14.22 26.75 20.78
N ASN A 149 -14.82 27.42 19.80
CA ASN A 149 -14.37 27.37 18.42
C ASN A 149 -12.92 27.92 18.33
N SER A 150 -11.96 27.03 18.13
CA SER A 150 -10.54 27.38 17.97
C SER A 150 -10.16 27.39 16.50
N GLU A 151 -9.22 28.27 16.12
CA GLU A 151 -8.64 28.25 14.76
C GLU A 151 -7.96 26.91 14.45
N ILE A 152 -7.44 26.23 15.50
CA ILE A 152 -6.90 24.87 15.41
C ILE A 152 -7.99 23.90 14.94
N ASN A 153 -9.20 23.95 15.51
CA ASN A 153 -10.31 23.08 15.07
C ASN A 153 -10.66 23.29 13.59
N LYS A 154 -10.66 24.54 13.10
CA LYS A 154 -10.90 24.82 11.68
C LYS A 154 -9.82 24.22 10.77
N LYS A 155 -8.54 24.33 11.16
CA LYS A 155 -7.43 23.72 10.41
C LYS A 155 -7.50 22.19 10.41
N LEU A 156 -7.91 21.58 11.53
CA LEU A 156 -8.13 20.15 11.63
C LEU A 156 -9.28 19.67 10.74
N ASP A 157 -10.36 20.45 10.65
CA ASP A 157 -11.48 20.16 9.75
C ASP A 157 -11.08 20.27 8.28
N ALA A 158 -10.34 21.32 7.91
CA ALA A 158 -9.81 21.46 6.54
C ALA A 158 -8.88 20.28 6.15
N GLU A 159 -8.04 19.82 7.08
CA GLU A 159 -7.17 18.66 6.86
C GLU A 159 -7.99 17.36 6.75
N LYS A 160 -9.04 17.21 7.55
CA LYS A 160 -9.98 16.09 7.44
C LYS A 160 -10.65 16.05 6.07
N ASP A 161 -11.19 17.17 5.60
CA ASP A 161 -11.82 17.28 4.28
C ASP A 161 -10.83 16.97 3.14
N ARG A 162 -9.57 17.37 3.30
CA ARG A 162 -8.50 17.02 2.36
C ARG A 162 -8.28 15.51 2.29
N LEU A 163 -8.18 14.85 3.45
CA LEU A 163 -7.97 13.41 3.52
C LEU A 163 -9.19 12.60 3.07
N GLU A 164 -10.41 13.07 3.33
CA GLU A 164 -11.63 12.43 2.83
C GLU A 164 -11.68 12.47 1.30
N ARG A 165 -11.35 13.60 0.67
CA ARG A 165 -11.19 13.68 -0.79
C ARG A 165 -10.11 12.73 -1.33
N GLN A 166 -8.99 12.61 -0.60
CA GLN A 166 -7.92 11.69 -0.99
C GLN A 166 -8.36 10.22 -0.88
N ARG A 167 -9.10 9.86 0.17
CA ARG A 167 -9.68 8.53 0.36
C ARG A 167 -10.59 8.16 -0.81
N ASP A 168 -11.45 9.10 -1.22
CA ASP A 168 -12.40 8.88 -2.30
C ASP A 168 -11.67 8.77 -3.66
N LYS A 169 -10.62 9.56 -3.88
CA LYS A 169 -9.74 9.44 -5.06
C LYS A 169 -9.04 8.08 -5.15
N LEU A 170 -8.65 7.51 -4.00
CA LEU A 170 -8.07 6.17 -3.92
C LEU A 170 -9.12 5.05 -4.00
N GLN A 171 -10.41 5.37 -3.98
CA GLN A 171 -11.52 4.42 -4.00
C GLN A 171 -11.46 3.40 -2.85
N CYS A 172 -11.07 3.87 -1.66
CA CYS A 172 -10.95 3.03 -0.48
C CYS A 172 -12.31 2.52 0.02
N ASN A 173 -12.34 1.29 0.52
CA ASN A 173 -13.57 0.71 1.07
C ASN A 173 -14.01 1.46 2.35
N THR A 174 -15.27 1.89 2.38
CA THR A 174 -15.89 2.63 3.49
C THR A 174 -16.44 1.73 4.59
N SER A 175 -16.62 0.43 4.33
CA SER A 175 -17.21 -0.57 5.25
C SER A 175 -16.22 -1.08 6.30
N ARG A 176 -15.59 -0.17 7.05
CA ARG A 176 -14.52 -0.51 8.00
C ARG A 176 -15.04 -0.77 9.41
N ASN A 177 -14.43 -1.75 10.07
CA ASN A 177 -14.63 -1.96 11.49
C ASN A 177 -13.80 -0.93 12.29
N LYS A 178 -14.46 0.13 12.78
CA LYS A 178 -13.83 1.20 13.57
C LYS A 178 -13.26 0.71 14.92
N GLN A 179 -13.59 -0.49 15.38
CA GLN A 179 -13.10 -1.05 16.63
C GLN A 179 -11.70 -1.69 16.50
N ILE A 180 -11.23 -1.96 15.29
CA ILE A 180 -9.92 -2.60 15.05
C ILE A 180 -8.89 -1.52 14.69
N PRO A 181 -7.72 -1.47 15.34
CA PRO A 181 -6.65 -0.54 14.97
C PRO A 181 -6.26 -0.68 13.50
N MET A 182 -6.03 0.45 12.81
CA MET A 182 -5.69 0.45 11.39
C MET A 182 -4.42 -0.35 11.07
N SER A 183 -3.42 -0.34 11.96
CA SER A 183 -2.21 -1.16 11.84
C SER A 183 -2.52 -2.65 11.74
N ARG A 184 -3.48 -3.15 12.53
CA ARG A 184 -3.91 -4.55 12.47
C ARG A 184 -4.69 -4.85 11.20
N GLN A 185 -5.55 -3.93 10.74
CA GLN A 185 -6.29 -4.09 9.48
C GLN A 185 -5.34 -4.14 8.27
N LEU A 186 -4.31 -3.26 8.28
CA LEU A 186 -3.26 -3.23 7.28
C LEU A 186 -2.46 -4.52 7.27
N VAL A 187 -1.90 -4.93 8.40
CA VAL A 187 -1.10 -6.17 8.51
C VAL A 187 -1.90 -7.36 8.01
N ASN A 188 -3.16 -7.49 8.43
CA ASN A 188 -4.02 -8.58 7.97
C ASN A 188 -4.22 -8.55 6.45
N SER A 189 -4.55 -7.40 5.89
CA SER A 189 -4.81 -7.26 4.45
C SER A 189 -3.54 -7.53 3.63
N ALA A 190 -2.44 -6.90 4.01
CA ALA A 190 -1.16 -6.99 3.31
C ALA A 190 -0.56 -8.41 3.39
N SER A 191 -0.63 -9.05 4.56
CA SER A 191 -0.17 -10.45 4.72
C SER A 191 -1.00 -11.41 3.88
N ARG A 192 -2.32 -11.22 3.80
CA ARG A 192 -3.17 -12.07 2.96
C ARG A 192 -2.87 -11.89 1.47
N GLN A 193 -2.67 -10.66 1.01
CA GLN A 193 -2.24 -10.35 -0.36
C GLN A 193 -0.89 -11.00 -0.71
N TYR A 194 0.08 -10.84 0.18
CA TYR A 194 1.40 -11.44 0.04
C TYR A 194 1.35 -12.97 0.04
N CYS A 195 0.55 -13.59 0.91
CA CYS A 195 0.40 -15.05 0.96
C CYS A 195 -0.08 -15.60 -0.38
N HIS A 196 -1.15 -15.03 -0.97
CA HIS A 196 -1.65 -15.43 -2.28
C HIS A 196 -0.60 -15.29 -3.38
N TYR A 197 0.13 -14.17 -3.37
CA TYR A 197 1.18 -13.91 -4.36
C TYR A 197 2.37 -14.86 -4.20
N ARG A 198 2.83 -15.12 -2.97
CA ARG A 198 3.98 -15.99 -2.70
C ARG A 198 3.72 -17.45 -3.08
N TYR A 199 2.51 -17.95 -2.84
CA TYR A 199 2.11 -19.28 -3.32
C TYR A 199 1.94 -19.33 -4.84
N TRP A 200 1.54 -18.22 -5.47
CA TRP A 200 1.53 -18.16 -6.93
C TRP A 200 2.95 -18.13 -7.50
N LEU A 201 3.90 -17.44 -6.86
CA LEU A 201 5.32 -17.49 -7.25
C LEU A 201 5.91 -18.91 -7.09
N ALA A 202 5.55 -19.63 -6.02
CA ALA A 202 5.92 -21.04 -5.86
C ALA A 202 5.35 -21.91 -6.99
N TYR A 203 4.09 -21.68 -7.38
CA TYR A 203 3.48 -22.36 -8.53
C TYR A 203 4.22 -22.13 -9.85
N VAL A 204 4.70 -20.90 -10.07
CA VAL A 204 5.54 -20.57 -11.23
C VAL A 204 6.89 -21.26 -11.14
N ASP A 205 7.53 -21.25 -9.96
CA ASP A 205 8.83 -21.88 -9.75
C ASP A 205 8.76 -23.38 -10.03
N GLU A 206 7.78 -24.08 -9.46
CA GLU A 206 7.58 -25.52 -9.73
C GLU A 206 7.31 -25.79 -11.22
N ASN A 207 6.52 -24.95 -11.89
CA ASN A 207 6.34 -25.11 -13.35
C ASN A 207 7.61 -24.83 -14.15
N PHE A 208 8.45 -23.92 -13.67
CA PHE A 208 9.74 -23.62 -14.29
C PHE A 208 10.73 -24.79 -14.14
N GLN A 209 10.70 -25.51 -13.01
CA GLN A 209 11.52 -26.70 -12.78
C GLN A 209 10.97 -27.95 -13.50
N GLU A 210 9.68 -28.26 -13.35
CA GLU A 210 9.08 -29.52 -13.83
C GLU A 210 8.61 -29.46 -15.29
N ASN A 211 8.11 -28.31 -15.74
CA ASN A 211 7.39 -28.17 -17.01
C ASN A 211 7.94 -27.03 -17.89
N LYS A 212 9.27 -26.89 -17.93
CA LYS A 212 9.96 -25.78 -18.60
C LYS A 212 9.48 -25.52 -20.04
N HIS A 213 9.35 -26.56 -20.87
CA HIS A 213 8.91 -26.41 -22.27
C HIS A 213 7.54 -25.72 -22.39
N LYS A 214 6.60 -26.07 -21.50
CA LYS A 214 5.27 -25.45 -21.45
C LYS A 214 5.40 -23.97 -21.12
N LEU A 215 6.25 -23.63 -20.14
CA LEU A 215 6.48 -22.25 -19.73
C LEU A 215 7.20 -21.45 -20.81
N ASP A 216 8.21 -22.00 -21.48
CA ASP A 216 8.90 -21.35 -22.59
C ASP A 216 7.96 -21.04 -23.77
N THR A 217 7.05 -21.99 -24.08
CA THR A 217 6.01 -21.79 -25.10
C THR A 217 5.10 -20.64 -24.68
N LEU A 218 4.62 -20.64 -23.43
CA LEU A 218 3.79 -19.57 -22.88
C LEU A 218 4.50 -18.21 -22.97
N GLU A 219 5.75 -18.12 -22.51
CA GLU A 219 6.56 -16.91 -22.53
C GLU A 219 6.79 -16.36 -23.94
N SER A 220 6.85 -17.21 -24.97
CA SER A 220 6.95 -16.76 -26.37
C SER A 220 5.65 -16.12 -26.90
N THR A 221 4.50 -16.49 -26.34
CA THR A 221 3.17 -16.02 -26.76
C THR A 221 2.65 -14.83 -25.97
N VAL A 222 2.98 -14.74 -24.68
CA VAL A 222 2.51 -13.67 -23.80
C VAL A 222 3.02 -12.30 -24.27
N GLY A 223 2.10 -11.36 -24.47
CA GLY A 223 2.39 -10.00 -24.89
C GLY A 223 2.61 -9.81 -26.40
N ASN A 224 2.52 -10.86 -27.23
CA ASN A 224 2.72 -10.78 -28.68
C ASN A 224 1.40 -10.91 -29.45
N GLN A 225 1.08 -9.98 -30.36
CA GLN A 225 -0.09 -10.07 -31.26
C GLN A 225 0.17 -10.94 -32.50
N ASN A 226 1.41 -10.96 -32.97
CA ASN A 226 1.90 -11.92 -33.94
C ASN A 226 2.91 -12.80 -33.21
N PRO A 227 2.55 -14.05 -32.84
CA PRO A 227 3.52 -15.02 -32.40
C PRO A 227 4.35 -15.37 -33.64
N ASP A 228 5.32 -14.51 -33.97
CA ASP A 228 6.35 -14.88 -34.92
C ASP A 228 7.12 -16.00 -34.23
N THR A 229 6.76 -17.23 -34.55
CA THR A 229 7.37 -18.48 -34.08
C THR A 229 8.88 -18.52 -34.35
N SER A 230 9.41 -17.53 -35.07
CA SER A 230 10.81 -17.36 -35.40
C SER A 230 11.65 -16.66 -34.31
N LYS A 231 11.08 -16.02 -33.28
CA LYS A 231 11.86 -15.37 -32.23
C LYS A 231 12.12 -16.21 -30.97
N VAL A 232 13.25 -16.91 -31.09
CA VAL A 232 14.30 -17.09 -30.06
C VAL A 232 14.01 -18.11 -28.97
N HIS A 233 13.79 -19.37 -29.36
CA HIS A 233 14.48 -20.43 -28.63
C HIS A 233 15.98 -20.30 -28.96
N PRO A 234 16.87 -20.22 -27.96
CA PRO A 234 18.30 -20.20 -28.24
C PRO A 234 18.66 -21.42 -29.09
N ARG A 235 19.23 -21.19 -30.28
CA ARG A 235 19.60 -22.32 -31.17
C ARG A 235 20.78 -23.14 -30.64
N THR A 236 21.38 -22.71 -29.53
CA THR A 236 22.54 -23.32 -28.89
C THR A 236 22.25 -23.66 -27.43
N ILE A 237 22.84 -24.75 -26.95
CA ILE A 237 22.76 -25.19 -25.54
C ILE A 237 23.23 -24.07 -24.59
N GLU A 238 24.26 -23.32 -24.98
CA GLU A 238 24.78 -22.20 -24.18
C GLU A 238 23.81 -21.03 -24.08
N GLY A 239 23.09 -20.71 -25.16
CA GLY A 239 22.05 -19.68 -25.12
C GLY A 239 20.86 -20.11 -24.25
N TRP A 240 20.51 -21.40 -24.29
CA TRP A 240 19.48 -21.99 -23.42
C TRP A 240 19.85 -21.88 -21.95
N ARG A 241 21.10 -22.20 -21.62
CA ARG A 241 21.64 -22.10 -20.26
C ARG A 241 21.59 -20.66 -19.75
N LYS A 242 22.01 -19.69 -20.57
CA LYS A 242 21.97 -18.26 -20.20
C LYS A 242 20.55 -17.76 -19.96
N SER A 243 19.60 -18.08 -20.85
CA SER A 243 18.18 -17.70 -20.69
C SER A 243 17.58 -18.29 -19.42
N PHE A 244 17.86 -19.57 -19.15
CA PHE A 244 17.38 -20.25 -17.95
C PHE A 244 17.91 -19.59 -16.67
N ILE A 245 19.23 -19.37 -16.59
CA ILE A 245 19.84 -18.71 -15.43
C ILE A 245 19.25 -17.31 -15.25
N GLN A 246 19.03 -16.56 -16.32
CA GLN A 246 18.45 -15.23 -16.26
C GLN A 246 17.01 -15.24 -15.73
N GLN A 247 16.16 -16.13 -16.22
CA GLN A 247 14.77 -16.25 -15.78
C GLN A 247 14.67 -16.75 -14.34
N SER A 248 15.46 -17.76 -13.97
CA SER A 248 15.56 -18.27 -12.60
C SER A 248 16.00 -17.16 -11.63
N ASN A 249 17.07 -16.44 -11.95
CA ASN A 249 17.54 -15.30 -11.16
C ASN A 249 16.47 -14.19 -11.07
N SER A 250 15.67 -13.99 -12.12
CA SER A 250 14.59 -13.01 -12.10
C SER A 250 13.47 -13.41 -11.14
N LEU A 251 13.09 -14.70 -11.12
CA LEU A 251 12.07 -15.23 -10.23
C LEU A 251 12.54 -15.17 -8.77
N GLU A 252 13.76 -15.63 -8.50
CA GLU A 252 14.36 -15.59 -7.17
C GLU A 252 14.46 -14.15 -6.64
N LYS A 253 14.89 -13.21 -7.49
CA LYS A 253 14.92 -11.77 -7.13
C LYS A 253 13.53 -11.24 -6.81
N GLU A 254 12.49 -11.66 -7.51
CA GLU A 254 11.13 -11.21 -7.24
C GLU A 254 10.58 -11.79 -5.93
N ILE A 255 10.84 -13.06 -5.64
CA ILE A 255 10.53 -13.69 -4.34
C ILE A 255 11.22 -12.93 -3.22
N ASN A 256 12.54 -12.79 -3.29
CA ASN A 256 13.33 -12.05 -2.31
C ASN A 256 12.86 -10.60 -2.13
N ARG A 257 12.48 -9.92 -3.22
CA ARG A 257 11.91 -8.57 -3.16
C ARG A 257 10.58 -8.57 -2.40
N ALA A 258 9.67 -9.48 -2.71
CA ALA A 258 8.37 -9.55 -2.05
C ALA A 258 8.53 -9.78 -0.54
N ASP A 259 9.39 -10.73 -0.17
CA ASP A 259 9.68 -11.11 1.22
C ASP A 259 10.29 -9.95 2.02
N GLN A 260 11.19 -9.17 1.41
CA GLN A 260 11.83 -8.03 2.08
C GLN A 260 10.97 -6.76 2.10
N THR A 261 10.11 -6.57 1.11
CA THR A 261 9.35 -5.31 0.95
C THR A 261 8.23 -5.20 1.98
N LEU A 262 7.48 -6.29 2.21
CA LEU A 262 6.31 -6.25 3.09
C LEU A 262 6.64 -5.83 4.53
N PRO A 263 7.64 -6.43 5.23
CA PRO A 263 8.01 -6.00 6.58
C PRO A 263 8.41 -4.52 6.64
N ARG A 264 9.22 -4.07 5.68
CA ARG A 264 9.69 -2.68 5.61
C ARG A 264 8.53 -1.71 5.40
N ALA A 265 7.57 -2.06 4.55
CA ALA A 265 6.39 -1.24 4.32
C ALA A 265 5.49 -1.17 5.57
N ILE A 266 5.31 -2.28 6.29
CA ILE A 266 4.57 -2.31 7.57
C ILE A 266 5.27 -1.42 8.61
N GLN A 267 6.59 -1.51 8.73
CA GLN A 267 7.36 -0.67 9.65
C GLN A 267 7.22 0.81 9.31
N ALA A 268 7.41 1.18 8.04
CA ALA A 268 7.26 2.55 7.58
C ALA A 268 5.86 3.12 7.85
N PHE A 269 4.83 2.27 7.72
CA PHE A 269 3.47 2.65 8.10
C PHE A 269 3.33 2.91 9.61
N GLN A 270 3.92 2.06 10.46
CA GLN A 270 3.90 2.26 11.91
C GLN A 270 4.62 3.54 12.31
N ASP A 271 5.79 3.80 11.73
CA ASP A 271 6.57 5.03 11.96
C ASP A 271 5.77 6.27 11.55
N MET A 272 5.06 6.19 10.42
CA MET A 272 4.15 7.24 9.96
C MET A 272 2.97 7.44 10.92
N GLN A 273 2.33 6.37 11.41
CA GLN A 273 1.24 6.51 12.39
C GLN A 273 1.70 7.15 13.70
N TYR A 274 2.91 6.82 14.16
CA TYR A 274 3.47 7.37 15.40
C TYR A 274 3.83 8.85 15.27
N SER A 275 4.44 9.23 14.15
CA SER A 275 4.97 10.58 13.93
C SER A 275 3.93 11.58 13.41
N TYR A 276 2.87 11.11 12.74
CA TYR A 276 1.87 11.96 12.10
C TYR A 276 1.18 12.99 13.02
N PRO A 277 0.71 12.65 14.25
CA PRO A 277 0.08 13.64 15.12
C PRO A 277 1.01 14.82 15.44
N ILE A 278 2.29 14.54 15.68
CA ILE A 278 3.30 15.57 15.99
C ILE A 278 3.56 16.44 14.76
N HIS A 279 3.74 15.83 13.59
CA HIS A 279 3.96 16.58 12.34
C HIS A 279 2.78 17.50 12.03
N LEU A 280 1.56 17.00 12.17
CA LEU A 280 0.36 17.79 11.96
C LEU A 280 0.29 19.00 12.91
N MET A 281 0.55 18.79 14.20
CA MET A 281 0.54 19.87 15.18
C MET A 281 1.64 20.90 14.92
N LEU A 282 2.84 20.45 14.52
CA LEU A 282 3.95 21.35 14.17
C LEU A 282 3.59 22.23 12.97
N VAL A 283 2.95 21.67 11.94
CA VAL A 283 2.49 22.45 10.78
C VAL A 283 1.46 23.50 11.20
N ILE A 284 0.50 23.12 12.05
CA ILE A 284 -0.53 24.05 12.54
C ILE A 284 0.10 25.21 13.33
N ILE A 285 1.01 24.90 14.26
CA ILE A 285 1.70 25.89 15.11
C ILE A 285 2.61 26.79 14.27
N TYR A 286 3.34 26.21 13.32
CA TYR A 286 4.23 26.97 12.44
C TYR A 286 3.47 28.01 11.62
N ASP A 287 2.34 27.62 11.03
CA ASP A 287 1.49 28.56 10.28
C ASP A 287 0.99 29.71 11.17
N ASP A 288 0.63 29.42 12.43
CA ASP A 288 0.22 30.45 13.39
C ASP A 288 1.37 31.37 13.79
N PHE A 289 2.57 30.82 13.98
CA PHE A 289 3.78 31.61 14.23
C PHE A 289 4.09 32.56 13.07
N ILE A 290 4.02 32.08 11.82
CA ILE A 290 4.26 32.93 10.65
C ILE A 290 3.21 34.04 10.55
N ARG A 291 1.93 33.74 10.79
CA ARG A 291 0.86 34.76 10.85
C ARG A 291 1.12 35.79 11.94
N LEU A 292 1.49 35.36 13.16
CA LEU A 292 1.81 36.25 14.27
C LEU A 292 2.98 37.16 13.91
N ARG A 293 4.08 36.61 13.38
CA ARG A 293 5.26 37.37 12.99
C ARG A 293 4.92 38.44 11.96
N ASN A 294 4.17 38.09 10.92
CA ASN A 294 3.84 39.02 9.85
C ASN A 294 2.89 40.13 10.31
N ASN A 295 2.03 39.84 11.29
CA ASN A 295 1.07 40.81 11.84
C ASN A 295 1.57 41.50 13.13
N LEU A 296 2.77 41.19 13.61
CA LEU A 296 3.30 41.71 14.86
C LEU A 296 3.38 43.24 14.85
N SER A 297 3.77 43.84 13.72
CA SER A 297 3.81 45.29 13.55
C SER A 297 2.44 45.94 13.69
N VAL A 298 1.39 45.30 13.16
CA VAL A 298 0.00 45.77 13.26
C VAL A 298 -0.48 45.70 14.71
N TYR A 299 -0.18 44.60 15.42
CA TYR A 299 -0.54 44.45 16.83
C TYR A 299 0.21 45.44 17.74
N MET A 300 1.50 45.67 17.48
CA MET A 300 2.30 46.64 18.23
C MET A 300 1.82 48.07 17.99
N ASN A 301 1.46 48.42 16.75
CA ASN A 301 0.87 49.72 16.43
C ASN A 301 -0.47 49.94 17.11
N ALA A 302 -1.37 48.94 17.08
CA ALA A 302 -2.66 49.04 17.75
C ALA A 302 -2.50 49.20 19.27
N SER A 303 -1.59 48.44 19.88
CA SER A 303 -1.25 48.55 21.31
C SER A 303 -0.67 49.94 21.63
N SER A 304 0.26 50.43 20.83
CA SER A 304 0.87 51.76 21.01
C SER A 304 -0.19 52.87 20.94
N GLN A 305 -1.12 52.80 19.98
CA GLN A 305 -2.24 53.75 19.89
C GLN A 305 -3.18 53.66 21.09
N LEU A 306 -3.43 52.45 21.61
CA LEU A 306 -4.23 52.26 22.82
C LEU A 306 -3.55 52.90 24.03
N TYR A 307 -2.25 52.66 24.22
CA TYR A 307 -1.46 53.26 25.30
C TYR A 307 -1.44 54.80 25.20
N GLN A 308 -1.22 55.35 24.01
CA GLN A 308 -1.28 56.81 23.81
C GLN A 308 -2.66 57.39 24.14
N LYS A 309 -3.74 56.73 23.72
CA LYS A 309 -5.10 57.18 24.03
C LYS A 309 -5.42 57.06 25.52
N ALA A 310 -4.99 55.99 26.18
CA ALA A 310 -5.16 55.81 27.62
C ALA A 310 -4.39 56.87 28.42
N TYR A 311 -3.14 57.16 28.04
CA TYR A 311 -2.33 58.20 28.67
C TYR A 311 -2.95 59.59 28.47
N ASN A 312 -3.37 59.93 27.25
CA ASN A 312 -4.04 61.19 26.95
C ASN A 312 -5.41 61.34 27.64
N ALA A 313 -6.08 60.23 27.96
CA ALA A 313 -7.34 60.24 28.71
C ALA A 313 -7.13 60.43 30.22
N GLN A 314 -5.96 60.04 30.75
CA GLN A 314 -5.57 60.30 32.15
C GLN A 314 -5.06 61.74 32.33
N ASP A 315 -4.27 62.25 31.38
CA ASP A 315 -3.70 63.61 31.42
C ASP A 315 -4.78 64.72 31.37
N LYS A 316 -5.95 64.44 30.78
CA LYS A 316 -7.11 65.36 30.80
C LYS A 316 -7.85 65.44 32.14
N ASN A 317 -7.61 64.52 33.08
CA ASN A 317 -8.24 64.53 34.40
C ASN A 317 -7.36 65.19 35.49
N GLU A 318 -6.14 65.61 35.16
CA GLU A 318 -5.20 66.28 36.10
C GLU A 318 -5.03 67.80 35.85
N ARG A 319 -6.00 68.46 35.21
CA ARG A 319 -6.01 69.94 35.10
C ARG A 319 -7.20 70.59 35.78
#